data_AF-A0A285SUA3-F1
#
_entry.id   AF-A0A285SUA3-F1
#
_cell.length_a   1.000
_cell.length_b   1.000
_cell.length_c   1.000
_cell.angle_alpha   90.00
_cell.angle_beta   90.00
_cell.angle_gamma   90.00
#
_symmetry.space_group_name_H-M   'P 1'
#
loop_
_entity.id
_entity.type
_entity.pdbx_description
1 polymer ?
#
loop_
_entity_poly.entity_id
_entity_poly.type
_entity_poly.pdbx_seq_one_letter_code
_entity_poly.pdbx_strand_id
1 'polypeptide(L)'
;MNKTKKLTYTAIIAAITTASSTLIYIPLGFAKAFPIQHLANVISAVMLGPAYAVLQAFLTSTMRNLLGTGSLFAYPGSIIGALLASILYSKTKNLELTAMGEVIGTGLLGAMATYPIGILFLGQEATLFGLIPAFTASSFVGALLAYVVLKVLVRNKAINQVLN
;
A
#
# COMPACT_ATOMS: atom_id res chain seq x y z
N MET A 1 6.89 -18.10 10.30
CA MET A 1 7.36 -16.90 11.06
C MET A 1 6.68 -16.73 12.42
N ASN A 2 7.46 -16.51 13.50
CA ASN A 2 6.93 -16.13 14.82
C ASN A 2 6.51 -14.64 14.90
N LYS A 3 5.82 -14.25 15.98
CA LYS A 3 5.28 -12.88 16.16
C LYS A 3 6.38 -11.81 16.17
N THR A 4 7.50 -12.07 16.85
CA THR A 4 8.63 -11.13 16.93
C THR A 4 9.22 -10.85 15.56
N LYS A 5 9.53 -11.89 14.77
CA LYS A 5 10.03 -11.73 13.39
C LYS A 5 9.04 -10.93 12.54
N LYS A 6 7.73 -11.26 12.59
CA LYS A 6 6.72 -10.51 11.83
C LYS A 6 6.71 -9.02 12.21
N LEU A 7 6.77 -8.70 13.50
CA LEU A 7 6.83 -7.32 13.98
C LEU A 7 8.10 -6.61 13.48
N THR A 8 9.25 -7.27 13.56
CA THR A 8 10.53 -6.74 13.04
C THR A 8 10.46 -6.44 11.55
N TYR A 9 9.98 -7.38 10.72
CA TYR A 9 9.83 -7.14 9.29
C TYR A 9 8.80 -6.06 8.98
N THR A 10 7.71 -5.98 9.74
CA THR A 10 6.72 -4.89 9.61
C THR A 10 7.40 -3.53 9.81
N ALA A 11 8.22 -3.39 10.86
CA ALA A 11 8.94 -2.17 11.17
C ALA A 11 9.99 -1.84 10.11
N ILE A 12 10.77 -2.83 9.65
CA ILE A 12 11.77 -2.64 8.59
C ILE A 12 11.11 -2.18 7.30
N ILE A 13 10.04 -2.85 6.85
CA ILE A 13 9.32 -2.48 5.63
C ILE A 13 8.75 -1.06 5.79
N ALA A 14 8.12 -0.74 6.92
CA ALA A 14 7.59 0.60 7.17
C ALA A 14 8.69 1.68 7.13
N ALA A 15 9.85 1.42 7.73
CA ALA A 15 10.99 2.35 7.73
C ALA A 15 11.55 2.58 6.32
N ILE A 16 11.84 1.49 5.58
CA ILE A 16 12.32 1.56 4.19
C ILE A 16 11.31 2.30 3.33
N THR A 17 10.03 1.94 3.43
CA THR A 17 8.95 2.56 2.64
C THR A 17 8.84 4.03 2.95
N THR A 18 8.89 4.43 4.22
CA THR A 18 8.85 5.85 4.63
C THR A 18 10.02 6.63 4.04
N ALA A 19 11.24 6.11 4.17
CA ALA A 19 12.45 6.77 3.68
C ALA A 19 12.49 6.88 2.14
N SER A 20 11.98 5.88 1.44
CA SER A 20 12.01 5.81 -0.02
C SER A 20 10.79 6.44 -0.71
N SER A 21 9.65 6.57 -0.03
CA SER A 21 8.45 7.18 -0.60
C SER A 21 8.64 8.65 -0.98
N THR A 22 9.63 9.34 -0.43
CA THR A 22 9.96 10.72 -0.80
C THR A 22 10.68 10.83 -2.15
N LEU A 23 11.33 9.75 -2.59
CA LEU A 23 12.18 9.72 -3.78
C LEU A 23 11.36 9.58 -5.06
N ILE A 24 10.25 8.83 -5.00
CA ILE A 24 9.41 8.52 -6.15
C ILE A 24 7.97 8.86 -5.79
N TYR A 25 7.51 10.02 -6.23
CA TYR A 25 6.11 10.42 -6.14
C TYR A 25 5.64 11.04 -7.45
N ILE A 26 4.36 10.80 -7.76
CA ILE A 26 3.70 11.40 -8.91
C ILE A 26 2.78 12.51 -8.38
N PRO A 27 3.01 13.78 -8.72
CA PRO A 27 2.10 14.86 -8.34
C PRO A 27 0.79 14.72 -9.13
N LEU A 28 -0.33 14.62 -8.42
CA LEU A 28 -1.67 14.44 -8.98
C LEU A 28 -2.59 15.54 -8.44
N GLY A 29 -2.29 16.78 -8.86
CA GLY A 29 -2.93 17.98 -8.33
C GLY A 29 -2.63 18.17 -6.85
N PHE A 30 -3.68 18.16 -6.02
CA PHE A 30 -3.57 18.32 -4.56
C PHE A 30 -3.10 17.05 -3.83
N ALA A 31 -3.06 15.92 -4.52
CA ALA A 31 -2.59 14.66 -3.97
C ALA A 31 -1.22 14.29 -4.55
N LYS A 32 -0.47 13.49 -3.79
CA LYS A 32 0.76 12.87 -4.26
C LYS A 32 0.56 11.35 -4.23
N ALA A 33 0.90 10.71 -5.33
CA ALA A 33 0.87 9.26 -5.49
C ALA A 33 2.23 8.67 -5.16
N PHE A 34 2.26 7.58 -4.39
CA PHE A 34 3.47 6.99 -3.85
C PHE A 34 3.55 5.50 -4.22
N PRO A 35 4.06 5.16 -5.43
CA PRO A 35 4.11 3.79 -5.93
C PRO A 35 4.82 2.83 -4.97
N ILE A 36 5.85 3.32 -4.27
CA ILE A 36 6.62 2.53 -3.31
C ILE A 36 5.78 2.05 -2.12
N GLN A 37 4.79 2.83 -1.69
CA GLN A 37 3.91 2.42 -0.60
C GLN A 37 2.97 1.27 -1.01
N HIS A 38 2.41 1.33 -2.21
CA HIS A 38 1.57 0.24 -2.74
C HIS A 38 2.40 -1.02 -2.99
N LEU A 39 3.65 -0.87 -3.44
CA LEU A 39 4.58 -1.99 -3.54
C LEU A 39 4.80 -2.65 -2.17
N ALA A 40 5.04 -1.85 -1.13
CA ALA A 40 5.24 -2.34 0.23
C ALA A 40 3.99 -3.03 0.78
N ASN A 41 2.79 -2.50 0.51
CA ASN A 41 1.53 -3.11 0.92
C ASN A 41 1.39 -4.53 0.36
N VAL A 42 1.65 -4.73 -0.93
CA VAL A 42 1.55 -6.04 -1.59
C VAL A 42 2.60 -7.00 -1.05
N ILE A 43 3.84 -6.55 -0.84
CA ILE A 43 4.90 -7.37 -0.23
C ILE A 43 4.50 -7.78 1.20
N SER A 44 4.02 -6.83 2.02
CA SER A 44 3.56 -7.11 3.39
C SER A 44 2.35 -8.03 3.42
N ALA A 45 1.43 -7.89 2.47
CA ALA A 45 0.27 -8.77 2.31
C ALA A 45 0.70 -10.22 2.08
N VAL A 46 1.71 -10.42 1.22
CA VAL A 46 2.26 -11.74 0.91
C VAL A 46 3.06 -12.33 2.06
N MET A 47 3.92 -11.54 2.70
CA MET A 47 4.88 -12.03 3.69
C MET A 47 4.33 -12.10 5.12
N LEU A 48 3.54 -11.12 5.52
CA LEU A 48 3.20 -10.88 6.93
C LEU A 48 1.75 -11.24 7.26
N GLY A 49 0.86 -11.16 6.26
CA GLY A 49 -0.57 -11.40 6.39
C GLY A 49 -1.33 -10.18 6.94
N PRO A 50 -2.66 -10.28 7.14
CA PRO A 50 -3.54 -9.11 7.23
C PRO A 50 -3.22 -8.12 8.34
N ALA A 51 -3.10 -8.58 9.59
CA ALA A 51 -2.88 -7.69 10.73
C ALA A 51 -1.58 -6.89 10.60
N TYR A 52 -0.50 -7.54 10.17
CA TYR A 52 0.82 -6.91 10.05
C TYR A 52 0.94 -6.06 8.77
N ALA A 53 0.26 -6.42 7.67
CA ALA A 53 0.20 -5.60 6.47
C ALA A 53 -0.55 -4.28 6.75
N VAL A 54 -1.68 -4.33 7.46
CA VAL A 54 -2.40 -3.14 7.92
C VAL A 54 -1.54 -2.30 8.87
N LEU A 55 -0.85 -2.94 9.82
CA LEU A 55 0.05 -2.24 10.73
C LEU A 55 1.19 -1.53 9.99
N GLN A 56 1.79 -2.18 8.98
CA GLN A 56 2.82 -1.56 8.14
C GLN A 56 2.27 -0.35 7.37
N ALA A 57 1.10 -0.49 6.73
CA ALA A 57 0.45 0.59 5.99
C ALA A 57 0.13 1.78 6.90
N PHE A 58 -0.37 1.51 8.11
CA PHE A 58 -0.63 2.51 9.14
C PHE A 58 0.65 3.22 9.58
N LEU A 59 1.68 2.47 9.99
CA LEU A 59 2.96 3.03 10.43
C LEU A 59 3.61 3.91 9.35
N THR A 60 3.60 3.44 8.10
CA THR A 60 4.16 4.19 6.97
C THR A 60 3.39 5.49 6.76
N SER A 61 2.05 5.43 6.76
CA SER A 61 1.21 6.63 6.58
C SER A 61 1.41 7.63 7.71
N THR A 62 1.51 7.16 8.96
CA THR A 62 1.79 7.99 10.14
C THR A 62 3.14 8.68 10.01
N MET A 63 4.21 7.91 9.77
CA MET A 63 5.56 8.45 9.68
C MET A 63 5.67 9.48 8.55
N ARG A 64 5.08 9.20 7.39
CA ARG A 64 5.10 10.13 6.26
C ARG A 64 4.34 11.42 6.54
N ASN A 65 3.22 11.35 7.25
CA ASN A 65 2.47 12.54 7.65
C ASN A 65 3.25 13.37 8.69
N LEU A 66 3.86 12.74 9.69
CA LEU A 66 4.72 13.43 10.66
C LEU A 66 5.93 14.11 10.01
N LEU A 67 6.49 13.50 8.96
CA LEU A 67 7.61 14.05 8.20
C LEU A 67 7.19 15.07 7.13
N GLY A 68 5.90 15.38 6.99
CA GLY A 68 5.40 16.34 5.99
C GLY A 68 5.48 15.86 4.54
N THR A 69 5.74 14.57 4.32
CA THR A 69 5.88 13.96 2.98
C THR A 69 4.64 13.19 2.55
N GLY A 70 3.72 12.97 3.49
CA GLY A 70 2.44 12.29 3.32
C GLY A 70 1.26 13.24 3.10
N SER A 71 0.08 12.64 3.07
CA SER A 71 -1.21 13.33 3.19
C SER A 71 -2.14 12.49 4.07
N LEU A 72 -3.14 13.13 4.70
CA LEU A 72 -4.21 12.43 5.42
C LEU A 72 -4.94 11.43 4.51
N PHE A 73 -4.97 11.66 3.20
CA PHE A 73 -5.54 10.72 2.23
C PHE A 73 -4.79 9.39 2.14
N ALA A 74 -3.55 9.31 2.63
CA ALA A 74 -2.75 8.08 2.61
C ALA A 74 -3.31 6.99 3.54
N TYR A 75 -4.02 7.36 4.62
CA TYR A 75 -4.51 6.36 5.58
C TYR A 75 -5.60 5.46 4.98
N PRO A 76 -6.77 5.98 4.53
CA PRO A 76 -7.85 5.08 4.09
C PRO A 76 -7.42 4.27 2.87
N GLY A 77 -6.77 4.93 1.91
CA GLY A 77 -6.16 4.29 0.74
C GLY A 77 -5.29 3.09 1.11
N SER A 78 -4.17 3.35 1.78
CA SER A 78 -3.17 2.32 2.05
C SER A 78 -3.64 1.23 2.98
N ILE A 79 -4.46 1.56 3.99
CA ILE A 79 -4.94 0.58 4.96
C ILE A 79 -5.93 -0.38 4.30
N ILE A 80 -6.88 0.14 3.52
CA ILE A 80 -7.88 -0.68 2.82
C ILE A 80 -7.21 -1.51 1.73
N GLY A 81 -6.27 -0.94 0.97
CA GLY A 81 -5.45 -1.66 -0.01
C GLY A 81 -4.72 -2.84 0.60
N ALA A 82 -3.91 -2.59 1.64
CA ALA A 82 -3.13 -3.62 2.31
C ALA A 82 -4.03 -4.71 2.93
N LEU A 83 -5.18 -4.34 3.49
CA LEU A 83 -6.16 -5.29 4.02
C LEU A 83 -6.75 -6.17 2.92
N LEU A 84 -7.22 -5.58 1.82
CA LEU A 84 -7.85 -6.34 0.74
C LEU A 84 -6.84 -7.26 0.03
N ALA A 85 -5.64 -6.75 -0.27
CA ALA A 85 -4.54 -7.53 -0.84
C ALA A 85 -4.19 -8.72 0.06
N SER A 86 -4.04 -8.49 1.37
CA SER A 86 -3.67 -9.54 2.32
C SER A 86 -4.75 -10.59 2.55
N ILE A 87 -6.04 -10.20 2.53
CA ILE A 87 -7.16 -11.15 2.58
C ILE A 87 -7.16 -12.03 1.33
N LEU A 88 -7.03 -11.42 0.15
CA LEU A 88 -7.00 -12.16 -1.12
C LEU A 88 -5.82 -13.12 -1.18
N TYR A 89 -4.62 -12.69 -0.80
CA TYR A 89 -3.47 -13.59 -0.73
C TYR A 89 -3.67 -14.70 0.31
N SER A 90 -4.24 -14.38 1.46
CA SER A 90 -4.45 -15.37 2.53
C SER A 90 -5.38 -16.50 2.10
N LYS A 91 -6.41 -16.18 1.31
CA LYS A 91 -7.40 -17.14 0.80
C LYS A 91 -6.95 -17.86 -0.48
N THR A 92 -6.25 -17.18 -1.38
CA THR A 92 -6.00 -17.70 -2.74
C THR A 92 -4.54 -18.07 -3.00
N LYS A 93 -3.60 -17.53 -2.22
CA LYS A 93 -2.15 -17.63 -2.47
C LYS A 93 -1.71 -17.18 -3.86
N ASN A 94 -2.55 -16.42 -4.56
CA ASN A 94 -2.32 -15.96 -5.93
C ASN A 94 -1.82 -14.51 -5.94
N LEU A 95 -0.64 -14.28 -6.56
CA LEU A 95 -0.01 -12.97 -6.61
C LEU A 95 -0.77 -11.95 -7.48
N GLU A 96 -1.42 -12.39 -8.55
CA GLU A 96 -2.20 -11.52 -9.45
C GLU A 96 -3.44 -11.00 -8.73
N LEU A 97 -4.18 -11.89 -8.06
CA LEU A 97 -5.31 -11.50 -7.22
C LEU A 97 -4.89 -10.59 -6.07
N THR A 98 -3.69 -10.77 -5.52
CA THR A 98 -3.15 -9.91 -4.47
C THR A 98 -2.87 -8.50 -4.98
N ALA A 99 -2.23 -8.39 -6.15
CA ALA A 99 -1.97 -7.11 -6.80
C ALA A 99 -3.29 -6.40 -7.17
N MET A 100 -4.26 -7.13 -7.73
CA MET A 100 -5.61 -6.59 -7.98
C MET A 100 -6.30 -6.11 -6.70
N GLY A 101 -6.10 -6.82 -5.59
CA GLY A 101 -6.58 -6.42 -4.27
C GLY A 101 -6.08 -5.06 -3.82
N GLU A 102 -4.80 -4.77 -4.04
CA GLU A 102 -4.22 -3.45 -3.74
C GLU A 102 -4.81 -2.37 -4.65
N VAL A 103 -4.96 -2.65 -5.95
CA VAL A 103 -5.51 -1.67 -6.91
C VAL A 103 -6.97 -1.35 -6.60
N ILE A 104 -7.81 -2.36 -6.35
CA ILE A 104 -9.21 -2.16 -6.00
C ILE A 104 -9.34 -1.54 -4.61
N GLY A 105 -8.56 -2.02 -3.65
CA GLY A 105 -8.61 -1.60 -2.26
C GLY A 105 -8.16 -0.16 -2.09
N THR A 106 -7.06 0.26 -2.71
CA THR A 106 -6.57 1.64 -2.64
C THR A 106 -7.27 2.53 -3.66
N GLY A 107 -7.30 2.11 -4.94
CA GLY A 107 -7.75 2.93 -6.06
C GLY A 107 -9.24 3.24 -6.05
N LEU A 108 -10.07 2.29 -5.62
CA LEU A 108 -11.52 2.46 -5.58
C LEU A 108 -12.02 2.65 -4.15
N LEU A 109 -11.92 1.63 -3.31
CA LEU A 109 -12.51 1.66 -1.96
C LEU A 109 -11.83 2.70 -1.07
N GLY A 110 -10.50 2.75 -1.13
CA GLY A 110 -9.66 3.69 -0.42
C GLY A 110 -9.92 5.13 -0.84
N ALA A 111 -9.94 5.39 -2.15
CA ALA A 111 -10.28 6.71 -2.69
C ALA A 111 -11.70 7.16 -2.26
N MET A 112 -12.70 6.27 -2.33
CA MET A 112 -14.04 6.56 -1.82
C MET A 112 -14.03 6.85 -0.32
N ALA A 113 -13.28 6.08 0.48
CA ALA A 113 -13.15 6.30 1.92
C ALA A 113 -12.41 7.60 2.26
N THR A 114 -11.60 8.16 1.34
CA THR A 114 -11.01 9.48 1.51
C THR A 114 -11.97 10.64 1.22
N TYR A 115 -13.14 10.39 0.62
CA TYR A 115 -14.07 11.44 0.22
C TYR A 115 -14.52 12.37 1.36
N PRO A 116 -14.89 11.90 2.57
CA PRO A 116 -15.26 12.79 3.67
C PRO A 116 -14.13 13.74 4.09
N ILE A 117 -12.88 13.23 4.06
CA ILE A 117 -11.69 14.03 4.31
C ILE A 117 -11.50 15.02 3.15
N GLY A 118 -11.69 14.56 1.91
CA GLY A 118 -11.59 15.39 0.71
C GLY A 118 -12.52 16.60 0.75
N ILE A 119 -13.80 16.38 1.07
CA ILE A 119 -14.78 17.48 1.15
C ILE A 119 -14.35 18.53 2.18
N LEU A 120 -13.89 18.09 3.35
CA LEU A 120 -13.53 18.98 4.45
C LEU A 120 -12.38 19.93 4.08
N PHE A 121 -11.44 19.48 3.25
CA PHE A 121 -10.21 20.22 2.94
C PHE A 121 -10.17 20.81 1.51
N LEU A 122 -10.90 20.26 0.54
CA LEU A 122 -10.76 20.57 -0.90
C LEU A 122 -12.09 20.96 -1.59
N GLY A 123 -13.24 20.83 -0.92
CA GLY A 123 -14.56 21.06 -1.53
C GLY A 123 -15.09 19.87 -2.36
N GLN A 124 -16.38 19.88 -2.71
CA GLN A 124 -17.08 18.71 -3.28
C GLN A 124 -16.64 18.33 -4.71
N GLU A 125 -16.44 19.30 -5.61
CA GLU A 125 -16.29 19.01 -7.04
C GLU A 125 -14.93 18.39 -7.42
N ALA A 126 -13.87 18.66 -6.65
CA ALA A 126 -12.51 18.23 -6.97
C ALA A 126 -12.14 16.82 -6.43
N THR A 127 -12.99 16.21 -5.59
CA THR A 127 -12.54 15.12 -4.71
C THR A 127 -12.73 13.73 -5.31
N LEU A 128 -13.93 13.31 -5.69
CA LEU A 128 -14.14 11.95 -6.20
C LEU A 128 -13.53 11.72 -7.61
N PHE A 129 -13.80 12.64 -8.54
CA PHE A 129 -13.33 12.52 -9.92
C PHE A 129 -11.81 12.73 -10.07
N GLY A 130 -11.17 13.41 -9.11
CA GLY A 130 -9.71 13.55 -9.08
C GLY A 130 -9.01 12.41 -8.32
N LEU A 131 -9.52 12.02 -7.15
CA LEU A 131 -8.84 11.06 -6.27
C LEU A 131 -8.90 9.62 -6.79
N ILE A 132 -10.02 9.18 -7.38
CA ILE A 132 -10.14 7.78 -7.86
C ILE A 132 -9.13 7.48 -8.98
N PRO A 133 -9.05 8.25 -10.07
CA PRO A 133 -8.05 7.99 -11.12
C PRO A 133 -6.63 8.10 -10.59
N ALA A 134 -6.38 9.07 -9.70
CA ALA A 134 -5.06 9.29 -9.13
C ALA A 134 -4.58 8.11 -8.28
N PHE A 135 -5.43 7.64 -7.37
CA PHE A 135 -5.12 6.51 -6.49
C PHE A 135 -5.02 5.21 -7.27
N THR A 136 -5.88 5.03 -8.27
CA THR A 136 -5.86 3.85 -9.16
C THR A 136 -4.56 3.79 -9.95
N ALA A 137 -4.14 4.90 -10.58
CA ALA A 137 -2.88 4.93 -11.33
C ALA A 137 -1.67 4.66 -10.42
N SER A 138 -1.60 5.30 -9.24
CA SER A 138 -0.54 5.09 -8.25
C SER A 138 -0.44 3.64 -7.79
N SER A 139 -1.57 3.08 -7.37
CA SER A 139 -1.65 1.71 -6.86
C SER A 139 -1.39 0.68 -7.95
N PHE A 140 -1.83 0.93 -9.18
CA PHE A 140 -1.54 0.06 -10.31
C PHE A 140 -0.03 -0.04 -10.57
N VAL A 141 0.68 1.09 -10.63
CA VAL A 141 2.14 1.09 -10.84
C VAL A 141 2.84 0.34 -9.69
N GLY A 142 2.51 0.65 -8.44
CA GLY A 142 3.14 -0.01 -7.30
C GLY A 142 2.81 -1.50 -7.18
N ALA A 143 1.57 -1.90 -7.47
CA ALA A 143 1.13 -3.30 -7.45
C ALA A 143 1.77 -4.10 -8.59
N LEU A 144 1.92 -3.51 -9.77
CA LEU A 144 2.64 -4.13 -10.89
C LEU A 144 4.11 -4.35 -10.56
N LEU A 145 4.77 -3.34 -9.98
CA LEU A 145 6.17 -3.47 -9.53
C LEU A 145 6.31 -4.56 -8.47
N ALA A 146 5.42 -4.60 -7.47
CA ALA A 146 5.41 -5.66 -6.47
C ALA A 146 5.20 -7.04 -7.09
N TYR A 147 4.27 -7.19 -8.03
CA TYR A 147 4.03 -8.45 -8.74
C TYR A 147 5.30 -8.96 -9.43
N VAL A 148 5.99 -8.08 -10.17
CA VAL A 148 7.26 -8.43 -10.85
C VAL A 148 8.31 -8.85 -9.83
N VAL A 149 8.53 -8.05 -8.78
CA VAL A 149 9.51 -8.34 -7.72
C VAL A 149 9.22 -9.68 -7.04
N LEU A 150 7.97 -9.92 -6.64
CA LEU A 150 7.56 -11.15 -5.96
C LEU A 150 7.69 -12.37 -6.88
N LYS A 151 7.36 -12.26 -8.17
CA LYS A 151 7.50 -13.35 -9.13
C LYS A 151 8.97 -13.75 -9.31
N VAL A 152 9.89 -12.78 -9.33
CA VAL A 152 11.34 -13.03 -9.38
C VAL A 152 11.82 -13.69 -8.09
N LEU A 153 11.40 -13.21 -6.92
CA LEU A 153 11.80 -13.75 -5.62
C LEU A 153 11.29 -15.18 -5.37
N VAL A 154 10.06 -15.48 -5.79
CA VAL A 154 9.48 -16.84 -5.71
C VAL A 154 10.24 -17.79 -6.63
N ARG A 155 10.55 -17.37 -7.88
CA ARG A 155 11.30 -18.19 -8.84
C ARG A 155 12.69 -18.55 -8.33
N ASN A 156 13.34 -17.67 -7.58
CA ASN A 156 14.67 -17.88 -7.01
C ASN A 156 14.66 -18.60 -5.64
N LYS A 157 13.52 -19.09 -5.15
CA LYS A 157 13.32 -19.69 -3.80
C LYS A 157 13.74 -18.81 -2.61
N ALA A 158 14.17 -17.56 -2.83
CA ALA A 158 14.60 -16.64 -1.78
C ALA A 158 13.49 -16.36 -0.76
N ILE A 159 12.23 -16.31 -1.21
CA ILE A 159 11.07 -16.13 -0.34
C ILE A 159 10.85 -17.33 0.60
N ASN A 160 11.20 -18.55 0.19
CA ASN A 160 10.99 -19.74 1.04
C ASN A 160 11.90 -19.75 2.27
N GLN A 161 13.07 -19.10 2.21
CA GLN A 161 13.94 -18.93 3.38
C GLN A 161 13.41 -17.89 4.37
N VAL A 162 12.60 -16.93 3.91
CA VAL A 162 12.04 -15.86 4.76
C VAL A 162 10.68 -16.25 5.36
N LEU A 163 9.89 -17.04 4.62
CA LEU A 163 8.56 -17.48 5.06
C LEU A 163 8.60 -18.64 6.08
N ASN A 164 9.60 -19.53 5.98
CA ASN A 164 9.84 -20.63 6.92
C ASN A 164 10.44 -20.12 8.24
#